data_AF-A0A2B9E4T2-F1
#
_entry.id   AF-A0A2B9E4T2-F1
#
_cell.length_a   1.000
_cell.length_b   1.000
_cell.length_c   1.000
_cell.angle_alpha   90.00
_cell.angle_beta   90.00
_cell.angle_gamma   90.00
#
_symmetry.space_group_name_H-M   'P 1'
#
loop_
_entity.id
_entity.type
_entity.pdbx_description
1 polymer ?
#
loop_
_entity_poly.entity_id
_entity_poly.type
_entity_poly.pdbx_seq_one_letter_code
_entity_poly.pdbx_strand_id
1 'polypeptide(L)'
;MKYFTKDWYKEMQLLGFVKFIESIEEWGEMEQDYKQSLKEEVDERKEELLKFLPKSLHPYIHNNTINSECPPDKLKKFLLEWNEDYEKRITHLDQSYIEHFNFIKKNLPSNVVQLHELSLHDSVVLSTGRTSKDTLTIFLDCSGTFSDFDKLQVTFTGMKKCSIPENFKGAWWLYHEIELTEDGFELGVLFDCPFEEVTICAKDVLLEKK
;
A
#
# COMPACT_ATOMS: atom_id res chain seq x y z
N MET A 1 0.10 14.14 -9.88
CA MET A 1 -0.31 14.16 -8.45
C MET A 1 0.02 12.79 -7.89
N LYS A 2 0.52 12.66 -6.66
CA LYS A 2 0.66 11.32 -6.05
C LYS A 2 -0.67 10.94 -5.41
N TYR A 3 -1.31 9.89 -5.92
CA TYR A 3 -2.59 9.40 -5.43
C TYR A 3 -2.35 8.50 -4.23
N PHE A 4 -1.48 7.52 -4.37
CA PHE A 4 -1.17 6.57 -3.30
C PHE A 4 0.20 6.89 -2.69
N THR A 5 0.23 7.08 -1.37
CA THR A 5 1.44 7.46 -0.62
C THR A 5 1.70 6.50 0.53
N LYS A 6 2.92 6.52 1.10
CA LYS A 6 3.25 5.82 2.35
C LYS A 6 2.30 6.17 3.47
N ASP A 7 1.96 7.45 3.59
CA ASP A 7 1.08 7.93 4.64
C ASP A 7 -0.35 7.40 4.45
N TRP A 8 -0.85 7.37 3.21
CA TRP A 8 -2.11 6.71 2.88
C TRP A 8 -2.08 5.23 3.26
N TYR A 9 -1.04 4.49 2.88
CA TYR A 9 -0.94 3.06 3.19
C TYR A 9 -0.89 2.81 4.70
N LYS A 10 -0.13 3.62 5.45
CA LYS A 10 -0.09 3.53 6.91
C LYS A 10 -1.47 3.79 7.52
N GLU A 11 -2.18 4.81 7.06
CA GLU A 11 -3.54 5.10 7.51
C GLU A 11 -4.49 3.92 7.20
N MET A 12 -4.41 3.33 6.01
CA MET A 12 -5.16 2.13 5.64
C MET A 12 -4.90 0.96 6.59
N GLN A 13 -3.64 0.71 6.94
CA GLN A 13 -3.25 -0.35 7.88
C GLN A 13 -3.76 -0.11 9.31
N LEU A 14 -4.20 1.11 9.64
CA LEU A 14 -4.81 1.39 10.95
C LEU A 14 -6.29 0.98 10.98
N LEU A 15 -7.01 0.99 9.84
CA LEU A 15 -8.40 0.52 9.80
C LEU A 15 -8.51 -0.95 10.20
N GLY A 16 -7.65 -1.81 9.66
CA GLY A 16 -7.63 -3.24 10.00
C GLY A 16 -7.13 -3.52 11.42
N PHE A 17 -6.47 -2.54 12.03
CA PHE A 17 -5.87 -2.66 13.36
C PHE A 17 -6.80 -2.22 14.49
N VAL A 18 -7.59 -1.16 14.28
CA VAL A 18 -8.55 -0.71 15.28
C VAL A 18 -9.71 -1.71 15.30
N LYS A 19 -9.78 -2.53 16.36
CA LYS A 19 -10.75 -3.61 16.47
C LYS A 19 -12.00 -3.13 17.20
N PHE A 20 -13.16 -3.45 16.64
CA PHE A 20 -14.44 -3.33 17.33
C PHE A 20 -14.71 -4.61 18.11
N ILE A 21 -14.39 -4.61 19.40
CA ILE A 21 -14.86 -5.63 20.32
C ILE A 21 -16.33 -5.30 20.63
N GLU A 22 -17.25 -6.14 20.20
CA GLU A 22 -18.68 -5.84 20.19
C GLU A 22 -19.34 -6.01 21.56
N SER A 23 -18.74 -6.81 22.45
CA SER A 23 -19.32 -7.13 23.77
C SER A 23 -18.29 -7.45 24.85
N ILE A 24 -18.73 -7.40 26.11
CA ILE A 24 -17.92 -7.83 27.26
C ILE A 24 -17.72 -9.34 27.23
N GLU A 25 -18.71 -10.08 26.73
CA GLU A 25 -18.65 -11.52 26.54
C GLU A 25 -17.56 -11.90 25.53
N GLU A 26 -17.52 -11.26 24.37
CA GLU A 26 -16.45 -11.44 23.37
C GLU A 26 -15.08 -11.14 23.96
N TRP A 27 -14.95 -10.02 24.67
CA TRP A 27 -13.72 -9.71 25.40
C TRP A 27 -13.40 -10.81 26.42
N GLY A 28 -14.38 -11.32 27.15
CA GLY A 28 -14.20 -12.39 28.14
C GLY A 28 -13.63 -13.67 27.55
N GLU A 29 -14.08 -14.05 26.36
CA GLU A 29 -13.69 -15.27 25.65
C GLU A 29 -12.29 -15.21 25.02
N MET A 30 -11.76 -14.02 24.79
CA MET A 30 -10.41 -13.83 24.24
C MET A 30 -9.33 -14.31 25.22
N GLU A 31 -8.32 -15.01 24.69
CA GLU A 31 -7.14 -15.43 25.43
C GLU A 31 -6.37 -14.24 26.02
N GLN A 32 -5.78 -14.42 27.19
CA GLN A 32 -5.05 -13.34 27.88
C GLN A 32 -3.83 -12.87 27.09
N ASP A 33 -3.11 -13.79 26.47
CA ASP A 33 -1.93 -13.47 25.65
C ASP A 33 -2.33 -12.62 24.44
N TYR A 34 -3.49 -12.87 23.85
CA TYR A 34 -4.03 -12.06 22.76
C TYR A 34 -4.46 -10.66 23.24
N LYS A 35 -5.11 -10.55 24.41
CA LYS A 35 -5.42 -9.24 25.00
C LYS A 35 -4.18 -8.42 25.28
N GLN A 36 -3.10 -9.08 25.70
CA GLN A 36 -1.82 -8.46 25.96
C GLN A 36 -1.17 -7.99 24.64
N SER A 37 -1.20 -8.82 23.59
CA SER A 37 -0.68 -8.43 22.28
C SER A 37 -1.40 -7.20 21.71
N LEU A 38 -2.73 -7.10 21.87
CA LEU A 38 -3.48 -5.91 21.44
C LEU A 38 -3.00 -4.62 22.10
N LYS A 39 -2.64 -4.68 23.39
CA LYS A 39 -2.11 -3.51 24.11
C LYS A 39 -0.69 -3.16 23.67
N GLU A 40 0.15 -4.17 23.49
CA GLU A 40 1.52 -3.99 23.00
C GLU A 40 1.53 -3.35 21.61
N GLU A 41 0.70 -3.84 20.70
CA GLU A 41 0.57 -3.27 19.36
C GLU A 41 0.09 -1.80 19.38
N VAL A 42 -0.80 -1.41 20.30
CA VAL A 42 -1.21 0.01 20.46
C VAL A 42 -0.02 0.89 20.85
N ASP A 43 0.84 0.39 21.74
CA ASP A 43 2.03 1.13 22.16
C ASP A 43 3.10 1.18 21.06
N GLU A 44 3.30 0.08 20.32
CA GLU A 44 4.21 0.02 19.16
C GLU A 44 3.77 0.98 18.04
N ARG A 45 2.46 1.09 17.79
CA ARG A 45 1.88 1.93 16.73
C ARG A 45 1.45 3.31 17.21
N LYS A 46 1.79 3.69 18.44
CA LYS A 46 1.29 4.91 19.09
C LYS A 46 1.53 6.19 18.29
N GLU A 47 2.71 6.33 17.70
CA GLU A 47 3.04 7.50 16.89
C GLU A 47 2.17 7.59 15.64
N GLU A 48 1.93 6.46 14.96
CA GLU A 48 1.08 6.40 13.77
C GLU A 48 -0.38 6.67 14.15
N LEU A 49 -0.86 6.05 15.24
CA LEU A 49 -2.21 6.28 15.75
C LEU A 49 -2.44 7.76 16.05
N LEU A 50 -1.52 8.43 16.76
CA LEU A 50 -1.65 9.85 17.06
C LEU A 50 -1.52 10.76 15.84
N LYS A 51 -0.77 10.33 14.80
CA LYS A 51 -0.62 11.05 13.55
C LYS A 51 -1.89 11.00 12.69
N PHE A 52 -2.50 9.83 12.54
CA PHE A 52 -3.57 9.60 11.56
C PHE A 52 -4.97 9.64 12.16
N LEU A 53 -5.15 9.23 13.43
CA LEU A 53 -6.48 9.23 14.04
C LEU A 53 -6.87 10.63 14.51
N PRO A 54 -8.17 10.98 14.42
CA PRO A 54 -8.72 12.21 14.97
C PRO A 54 -8.32 12.46 16.43
N LYS A 55 -8.11 13.73 16.79
CA LYS A 55 -7.77 14.15 18.17
C LYS A 55 -8.77 13.68 19.23
N SER A 56 -10.03 13.44 18.84
CA SER A 56 -11.06 12.85 19.71
C SER A 56 -10.71 11.44 20.21
N LEU A 57 -9.87 10.71 19.47
CA LEU A 57 -9.41 9.35 19.80
C LEU A 57 -8.11 9.35 20.62
N HIS A 58 -7.36 10.46 20.66
CA HIS A 58 -6.06 10.55 21.36
C HIS A 58 -6.11 10.16 22.84
N PRO A 59 -7.15 10.51 23.63
CA PRO A 59 -7.24 10.04 25.02
C PRO A 59 -7.24 8.51 25.15
N TYR A 60 -7.90 7.81 24.22
CA TYR A 60 -7.99 6.35 24.22
C TYR A 60 -6.68 5.69 23.76
N ILE A 61 -5.89 6.36 22.94
CA ILE A 61 -4.54 5.94 22.56
C ILE A 61 -3.58 6.13 23.74
N HIS A 62 -3.60 7.30 24.40
CA HIS A 62 -2.73 7.58 25.54
C HIS A 62 -2.98 6.65 26.73
N ASN A 63 -4.25 6.26 26.95
CA ASN A 63 -4.64 5.37 28.02
C ASN A 63 -4.60 3.88 27.63
N ASN A 64 -4.21 3.55 26.39
CA ASN A 64 -4.20 2.20 25.85
C ASN A 64 -5.56 1.46 26.01
N THR A 65 -6.63 2.17 25.65
CA THR A 65 -8.02 1.68 25.72
C THR A 65 -8.72 1.67 24.36
N ILE A 66 -8.00 1.89 23.27
CA ILE A 66 -8.60 1.95 21.92
C ILE A 66 -9.02 0.56 21.42
N ASN A 67 -8.23 -0.47 21.74
CA ASN A 67 -8.48 -1.89 21.41
C ASN A 67 -8.73 -2.75 22.67
N SER A 68 -9.19 -2.13 23.76
CA SER A 68 -9.46 -2.81 25.03
C SER A 68 -10.91 -3.30 25.12
N GLU A 69 -11.34 -3.73 26.31
CA GLU A 69 -12.72 -4.11 26.64
C GLU A 69 -13.79 -3.26 25.94
N CYS A 70 -14.98 -3.86 25.73
CA CYS A 70 -16.14 -3.28 25.04
C CYS A 70 -16.16 -1.74 25.10
N PRO A 71 -15.85 -1.06 23.97
CA PRO A 71 -15.58 0.37 23.96
C PRO A 71 -16.84 1.12 24.41
N PRO A 72 -16.71 2.19 25.20
CA PRO A 72 -17.85 3.05 25.52
C PRO A 72 -18.55 3.50 24.24
N ASP A 73 -19.88 3.67 24.27
CA ASP A 73 -20.67 4.11 23.10
C ASP A 73 -20.07 5.34 22.40
N LYS A 74 -19.45 6.23 23.18
CA LYS A 74 -18.74 7.41 22.68
C LYS A 74 -17.51 7.05 21.82
N LEU A 75 -16.69 6.10 22.26
CA LEU A 75 -15.54 5.62 21.48
C LEU A 75 -16.02 4.89 20.22
N LYS A 76 -17.03 4.02 20.36
CA LYS A 76 -17.65 3.33 19.21
C LYS A 76 -18.12 4.33 18.15
N LYS A 77 -18.81 5.39 18.57
CA LYS A 77 -19.26 6.47 17.69
C LYS A 77 -18.09 7.16 16.98
N PHE A 78 -17.02 7.53 17.70
CA PHE A 78 -15.87 8.19 17.09
C PHE A 78 -15.14 7.31 16.08
N LEU A 79 -15.03 6.01 16.36
CA LEU A 79 -14.42 5.06 15.43
C LEU A 79 -15.26 4.89 14.16
N LEU A 80 -16.59 4.81 14.29
CA LEU A 80 -17.50 4.76 13.14
C LEU A 80 -17.42 6.04 12.29
N GLU A 81 -17.44 7.22 12.92
CA GLU A 81 -17.30 8.51 12.24
C GLU A 81 -15.97 8.61 11.48
N TRP A 82 -14.88 8.15 12.09
CA TRP A 82 -13.56 8.11 11.44
C TRP A 82 -13.54 7.13 10.26
N ASN A 83 -14.10 5.93 10.42
CA ASN A 83 -14.18 4.94 9.35
C ASN A 83 -14.99 5.47 8.16
N GLU A 84 -16.16 6.06 8.41
CA GLU A 84 -16.98 6.68 7.36
C GLU A 84 -16.28 7.84 6.64
N ASP A 85 -15.52 8.67 7.36
CA ASP A 85 -14.73 9.74 6.75
C ASP A 85 -13.62 9.18 5.87
N TYR A 86 -12.86 8.21 6.39
CA TYR A 86 -11.79 7.55 5.66
C TYR A 86 -12.31 6.89 4.38
N GLU A 87 -13.39 6.10 4.47
CA GLU A 87 -14.00 5.43 3.31
C GLU A 87 -14.42 6.43 2.22
N LYS A 88 -14.97 7.59 2.60
CA LYS A 88 -15.30 8.66 1.65
C LYS A 88 -14.06 9.23 0.98
N ARG A 89 -13.00 9.50 1.75
CA ARG A 89 -11.73 10.02 1.22
C ARG A 89 -11.08 9.03 0.25
N ILE A 90 -11.07 7.73 0.58
CA ILE A 90 -10.44 6.72 -0.26
C ILE A 90 -11.27 6.43 -1.50
N THR A 91 -12.59 6.33 -1.38
CA THR A 91 -13.46 6.21 -2.55
C THR A 91 -13.23 7.36 -3.54
N HIS A 92 -13.10 8.59 -3.04
CA HIS A 92 -12.81 9.75 -3.88
C HIS A 92 -11.41 9.69 -4.51
N LEU A 93 -10.41 9.26 -3.75
CA LEU A 93 -9.02 9.12 -4.21
C LEU A 93 -8.90 8.07 -5.31
N ASP A 94 -9.46 6.88 -5.09
CA ASP A 94 -9.48 5.77 -6.03
C ASP A 94 -10.18 6.18 -7.33
N GLN A 95 -11.36 6.79 -7.21
CA GLN A 95 -12.09 7.28 -8.37
C GLN A 95 -11.29 8.32 -9.16
N SER A 96 -10.63 9.26 -8.45
CA SER A 96 -9.78 10.27 -9.08
C SER A 96 -8.59 9.65 -9.81
N TYR A 97 -7.97 8.62 -9.23
CA TYR A 97 -6.86 7.91 -9.88
C TYR A 97 -7.34 7.12 -11.10
N ILE A 98 -8.47 6.40 -10.98
CA ILE A 98 -9.04 5.63 -12.09
C ILE A 98 -9.42 6.55 -13.25
N GLU A 99 -10.05 7.69 -12.99
CA GLU A 99 -10.40 8.69 -14.00
C GLU A 99 -9.14 9.25 -14.68
N HIS A 100 -8.13 9.59 -13.90
CA HIS A 100 -6.85 10.09 -14.41
C HIS A 100 -6.13 9.05 -15.27
N PHE A 101 -5.98 7.82 -14.77
CA PHE A 101 -5.35 6.74 -15.52
C PHE A 101 -6.09 6.48 -16.84
N ASN A 102 -7.43 6.44 -16.81
CA ASN A 102 -8.24 6.28 -18.02
C ASN A 102 -8.10 7.46 -19.00
N PHE A 103 -7.85 8.68 -18.51
CA PHE A 103 -7.58 9.83 -19.36
C PHE A 103 -6.22 9.72 -20.06
N ILE A 104 -5.17 9.31 -19.33
CA ILE A 104 -3.81 9.23 -19.87
C ILE A 104 -3.53 7.95 -20.67
N LYS A 105 -4.23 6.83 -20.40
CA LYS A 105 -3.89 5.51 -20.96
C LYS A 105 -3.82 5.44 -22.48
N LYS A 106 -4.63 6.25 -23.18
CA LYS A 106 -4.63 6.34 -24.66
C LYS A 106 -3.32 6.89 -25.23
N ASN A 107 -2.53 7.58 -24.41
CA ASN A 107 -1.25 8.18 -24.77
C ASN A 107 -0.06 7.39 -24.21
N LEU A 108 -0.31 6.35 -23.40
CA LEU A 108 0.71 5.47 -22.87
C LEU A 108 1.04 4.35 -23.88
N PRO A 109 2.29 3.84 -23.90
CA PRO A 109 2.60 2.61 -24.61
C PRO A 109 1.72 1.45 -24.14
N SER A 110 1.35 0.53 -25.03
CA SER A 110 0.46 -0.59 -24.72
C SER A 110 0.97 -1.46 -23.58
N ASN A 111 2.28 -1.65 -23.47
CA ASN A 111 2.88 -2.46 -22.41
C ASN A 111 2.83 -1.76 -21.06
N VAL A 112 2.85 -0.43 -21.03
CA VAL A 112 2.68 0.34 -19.79
C VAL A 112 1.25 0.23 -19.29
N VAL A 113 0.27 0.25 -20.19
CA VAL A 113 -1.13 -0.01 -19.84
C VAL A 113 -1.29 -1.44 -19.30
N GLN A 114 -0.69 -2.44 -19.94
CA GLN A 114 -0.70 -3.82 -19.45
C GLN A 114 -0.03 -3.95 -18.08
N LEU A 115 1.07 -3.24 -17.81
CA LEU A 115 1.73 -3.27 -16.51
C LEU A 115 0.77 -2.87 -15.39
N HIS A 116 -0.07 -1.86 -15.64
CA HIS A 116 -1.10 -1.45 -14.70
C HIS A 116 -2.18 -2.52 -14.51
N GLU A 117 -2.69 -3.07 -15.62
CA GLU A 117 -3.77 -4.06 -15.62
C GLU A 117 -3.35 -5.40 -15.00
N LEU A 118 -2.07 -5.75 -15.02
CA LEU A 118 -1.56 -6.96 -14.36
C LEU A 118 -1.70 -6.94 -12.84
N SER A 119 -1.89 -5.76 -12.22
CA SER A 119 -2.07 -5.62 -10.78
C SER A 119 -1.04 -6.44 -9.97
N LEU A 120 0.19 -5.96 -9.93
CA LEU A 120 1.31 -6.65 -9.29
C LEU A 120 1.27 -6.69 -7.74
N HIS A 121 0.13 -6.38 -7.13
CA HIS A 121 -0.06 -6.46 -5.67
C HIS A 121 0.34 -7.85 -5.15
N ASP A 122 1.07 -7.90 -4.04
CA ASP A 122 1.64 -9.11 -3.40
C ASP A 122 2.73 -9.84 -4.21
N SER A 123 3.15 -9.32 -5.37
CA SER A 123 4.30 -9.90 -6.08
C SER A 123 5.59 -9.62 -5.31
N VAL A 124 6.50 -10.60 -5.29
CA VAL A 124 7.75 -10.53 -4.53
C VAL A 124 8.94 -10.32 -5.45
N VAL A 125 9.78 -9.32 -5.15
CA VAL A 125 11.02 -9.08 -5.90
C VAL A 125 12.02 -10.21 -5.66
N LEU A 126 12.30 -10.99 -6.70
CA LEU A 126 13.30 -12.05 -6.67
C LEU A 126 14.72 -11.49 -6.87
N SER A 127 14.85 -10.56 -7.81
CA SER A 127 16.12 -9.88 -8.10
C SER A 127 15.89 -8.68 -9.03
N THR A 128 16.86 -7.77 -9.04
CA THR A 128 16.94 -6.66 -9.99
C THR A 128 18.25 -6.79 -10.78
N GLY A 129 18.24 -6.35 -12.03
CA GLY A 129 19.41 -6.40 -12.90
C GLY A 129 19.46 -5.20 -13.83
N ARG A 130 20.65 -4.66 -14.05
CA ARG A 130 20.90 -3.62 -15.05
C ARG A 130 21.79 -4.18 -16.15
N THR A 131 21.25 -4.30 -17.35
CA THR A 131 22.03 -4.68 -18.54
C THR A 131 22.72 -3.48 -19.16
N SER A 132 22.22 -2.27 -18.93
CA SER A 132 22.83 -1.01 -19.32
C SER A 132 22.42 0.12 -18.36
N LYS A 133 22.93 1.34 -18.55
CA LYS A 133 22.45 2.51 -17.79
C LYS A 133 20.96 2.78 -18.03
N ASP A 134 20.47 2.44 -19.21
CA ASP A 134 19.14 2.81 -19.70
C ASP A 134 18.14 1.64 -19.61
N THR A 135 18.54 0.52 -19.01
CA THR A 135 17.73 -0.70 -18.92
C THR A 135 17.76 -1.28 -17.52
N LEU A 136 16.59 -1.43 -16.92
CA LEU A 136 16.38 -2.09 -15.63
C LEU A 136 15.45 -3.28 -15.83
N THR A 137 15.84 -4.44 -15.32
CA THR A 137 14.99 -5.63 -15.26
C THR A 137 14.69 -5.96 -13.79
N ILE A 138 13.43 -6.24 -13.50
CA ILE A 138 12.95 -6.75 -12.21
C ILE A 138 12.36 -8.13 -12.46
N PHE A 139 12.79 -9.11 -11.68
CA PHE A 139 12.21 -10.45 -11.67
C PHE A 139 11.29 -10.57 -10.46
N LEU A 140 10.05 -10.98 -10.72
CA LEU A 140 9.00 -11.09 -9.71
C LEU A 140 8.54 -12.55 -9.58
N ASP A 141 8.27 -12.95 -8.34
CA ASP A 141 7.45 -14.09 -8.00
C ASP A 141 6.01 -13.60 -7.84
N CYS A 142 5.11 -14.15 -8.65
CA CYS A 142 3.70 -13.80 -8.71
C CYS A 142 2.80 -14.94 -8.22
N SER A 143 3.37 -16.03 -7.70
CA SER A 143 2.62 -17.21 -7.24
C SER A 143 1.66 -16.93 -6.08
N GLY A 144 1.91 -15.86 -5.30
CA GLY A 144 1.03 -15.37 -4.24
C GLY A 144 -0.05 -14.38 -4.70
N THR A 145 -0.08 -14.05 -5.99
CA THR A 145 -1.01 -13.04 -6.55
C THR A 145 -2.23 -13.70 -7.19
N PHE A 146 -3.21 -12.90 -7.62
CA PHE A 146 -4.37 -13.36 -8.39
C PHE A 146 -4.07 -13.55 -9.91
N SER A 147 -2.78 -13.55 -10.29
CA SER A 147 -2.35 -13.65 -11.69
C SER A 147 -2.47 -15.06 -12.24
N ASP A 148 -2.52 -15.17 -13.58
CA ASP A 148 -2.50 -16.45 -14.31
C ASP A 148 -1.08 -17.02 -14.55
N PHE A 149 -0.06 -16.43 -13.91
CA PHE A 149 1.35 -16.78 -14.03
C PHE A 149 2.06 -16.69 -12.68
N ASP A 150 3.06 -17.55 -12.49
CA ASP A 150 3.86 -17.59 -11.26
C ASP A 150 5.06 -16.66 -11.30
N LYS A 151 5.55 -16.28 -12.49
CA LYS A 151 6.75 -15.45 -12.65
C LYS A 151 6.56 -14.40 -13.71
N LEU A 152 7.10 -13.22 -13.42
CA LEU A 152 7.11 -12.10 -14.35
C LEU A 152 8.50 -11.46 -14.40
N GLN A 153 8.99 -11.23 -15.61
CA GLN A 153 10.13 -10.38 -15.84
C GLN A 153 9.64 -9.05 -16.41
N VAL A 154 9.92 -7.95 -15.69
CA VAL A 154 9.55 -6.58 -16.05
C VAL A 154 10.83 -5.86 -16.47
N THR A 155 10.94 -5.49 -17.75
CA THR A 155 12.13 -4.82 -18.29
C THR A 155 11.79 -3.41 -18.75
N PHE A 156 12.26 -2.42 -18.02
CA PHE A 156 12.13 -1.01 -18.35
C PHE A 156 13.24 -0.57 -19.31
N THR A 157 12.88 0.22 -20.33
CA THR A 157 13.81 0.69 -21.36
C THR A 157 13.74 2.21 -21.52
N GLY A 158 14.85 2.82 -21.93
CA GLY A 158 14.95 4.28 -22.02
C GLY A 158 14.84 4.94 -20.63
N MET A 159 15.44 4.31 -19.62
CA MET A 159 15.41 4.79 -18.24
C MET A 159 16.04 6.19 -18.12
N LYS A 160 15.30 7.13 -17.52
CA LYS A 160 15.79 8.48 -17.21
C LYS A 160 16.11 8.65 -15.72
N LYS A 161 15.30 8.02 -14.87
CA LYS A 161 15.39 8.11 -13.42
C LYS A 161 14.97 6.80 -12.80
N CYS A 162 15.67 6.40 -11.76
CA CYS A 162 15.35 5.21 -10.99
C CYS A 162 15.81 5.43 -9.56
N SER A 163 14.91 5.26 -8.60
CA SER A 163 15.25 5.29 -7.17
C SER A 163 15.17 3.91 -6.52
N ILE A 164 15.15 2.82 -7.29
CA ILE A 164 15.15 1.48 -6.71
C ILE A 164 16.50 1.22 -6.02
N PRO A 165 16.52 0.80 -4.74
CA PRO A 165 17.77 0.44 -4.07
C PRO A 165 18.44 -0.80 -4.67
N GLU A 166 19.74 -0.95 -4.42
CA GLU A 166 20.54 -2.05 -4.99
C GLU A 166 20.16 -3.43 -4.46
N ASN A 167 19.72 -3.54 -3.20
CA ASN A 167 19.25 -4.79 -2.61
C ASN A 167 17.78 -4.64 -2.19
N PHE A 168 16.90 -5.20 -3.03
CA PHE A 168 15.45 -5.11 -2.86
C PHE A 168 14.78 -6.48 -2.92
N LYS A 169 15.58 -7.54 -2.80
CA LYS A 169 15.10 -8.92 -2.86
C LYS A 169 14.23 -9.22 -1.64
N GLY A 170 13.09 -9.86 -1.90
CA GLY A 170 12.10 -10.22 -0.88
C GLY A 170 11.04 -9.17 -0.64
N ALA A 171 11.20 -7.96 -1.19
CA ALA A 171 10.20 -6.90 -1.05
C ALA A 171 8.92 -7.25 -1.82
N TRP A 172 7.78 -7.07 -1.19
CA TRP A 172 6.45 -7.16 -1.76
C TRP A 172 6.07 -5.85 -2.41
N TRP A 173 5.49 -5.98 -3.60
CA TRP A 173 4.89 -4.87 -4.33
C TRP A 173 3.51 -4.58 -3.73
N LEU A 174 3.38 -3.46 -3.02
CA LEU A 174 2.15 -3.12 -2.31
C LEU A 174 1.16 -2.40 -3.23
N TYR A 175 1.59 -1.39 -3.96
CA TYR A 175 0.75 -0.75 -4.98
C TYR A 175 1.64 -0.02 -5.97
N HIS A 176 1.04 0.41 -7.07
CA HIS A 176 1.69 1.33 -7.99
C HIS A 176 0.71 2.33 -8.59
N GLU A 177 1.26 3.43 -9.06
CA GLU A 177 0.57 4.44 -9.86
C GLU A 177 1.39 4.79 -11.09
N ILE A 178 0.71 5.18 -12.18
CA ILE A 178 1.35 5.56 -13.44
C ILE A 178 0.97 6.98 -13.81
N GLU A 179 1.98 7.76 -14.22
CA GLU A 179 1.82 9.10 -14.78
C GLU A 179 2.45 9.19 -16.18
N LEU A 180 1.83 9.96 -17.06
CA LEU A 180 2.36 10.25 -18.39
C LEU A 180 3.44 11.33 -18.28
N THR A 181 4.55 11.16 -18.99
CA THR A 181 5.62 12.16 -19.09
C THR A 181 5.86 12.51 -20.56
N GLU A 182 6.62 13.58 -20.84
CA GLU A 182 6.88 14.05 -22.21
C GLU A 182 7.49 12.97 -23.13
N ASP A 183 8.31 12.06 -22.58
CA ASP A 183 9.05 11.05 -23.35
C ASP A 183 8.79 9.60 -22.90
N GLY A 184 7.67 9.35 -22.20
CA GLY A 184 7.37 8.03 -21.66
C GLY A 184 6.44 8.10 -20.45
N PHE A 185 6.79 7.42 -19.38
CA PHE A 185 5.98 7.35 -18.17
C PHE A 185 6.83 7.40 -16.90
N GLU A 186 6.17 7.78 -15.81
CA GLU A 186 6.66 7.62 -14.44
C GLU A 186 5.81 6.55 -13.75
N LEU A 187 6.48 5.56 -13.16
CA LEU A 187 5.89 4.55 -12.30
C LEU A 187 6.29 4.87 -10.86
N GLY A 188 5.30 5.16 -10.02
CA GLY A 188 5.43 5.18 -8.58
C GLY A 188 5.08 3.80 -8.02
N VAL A 189 5.93 3.22 -7.17
CA VAL A 189 5.69 1.93 -6.52
C VAL A 189 5.94 2.07 -5.03
N LEU A 190 5.04 1.55 -4.20
CA LEU A 190 5.34 1.31 -2.79
C LEU A 190 5.68 -0.16 -2.57
N PHE A 191 6.76 -0.38 -1.83
CA PHE A 191 7.16 -1.69 -1.37
C PHE A 191 7.13 -1.81 0.15
N ASP A 192 7.06 -3.03 0.67
CA ASP A 192 6.95 -3.30 2.12
C ASP A 192 8.30 -3.30 2.86
N CYS A 193 9.37 -3.84 2.27
CA CYS A 193 10.63 -4.12 2.94
C CYS A 193 11.84 -3.99 1.98
N PRO A 194 12.60 -2.89 2.05
CA PRO A 194 12.38 -1.72 2.90
C PRO A 194 11.10 -0.98 2.50
N PHE A 195 10.41 -0.39 3.49
CA PHE A 195 9.17 0.35 3.27
C PHE A 195 9.43 1.65 2.49
N GLU A 196 9.44 1.57 1.16
CA GLU A 196 9.95 2.61 0.27
C GLU A 196 9.04 2.93 -0.92
N GLU A 197 8.89 4.23 -1.16
CA GLU A 197 8.28 4.78 -2.38
C GLU A 197 9.40 4.91 -3.41
N VAL A 198 9.30 4.12 -4.45
CA VAL A 198 10.26 4.09 -5.56
C VAL A 198 9.64 4.74 -6.78
N THR A 199 10.46 5.48 -7.52
CA THR A 199 10.09 6.08 -8.80
C THR A 199 10.96 5.50 -9.91
N ILE A 200 10.32 5.06 -10.98
CA ILE A 200 10.95 4.59 -12.22
C ILE A 200 10.41 5.45 -13.36
N CYS A 201 11.26 6.25 -14.00
CA CYS A 201 10.91 6.98 -15.22
C CYS A 201 11.57 6.29 -16.41
N ALA A 202 10.75 5.84 -17.36
CA ALA A 202 11.18 5.06 -18.50
C ALA A 202 10.38 5.44 -19.76
N LYS A 203 10.90 5.08 -20.94
CA LYS A 203 10.18 5.27 -22.19
C LYS A 203 9.11 4.20 -22.40
N ASP A 204 9.45 2.96 -22.10
CA ASP A 204 8.58 1.79 -22.28
C ASP A 204 8.98 0.66 -21.32
N VAL A 205 8.13 -0.35 -21.23
CA VAL A 205 8.33 -1.57 -20.44
C VAL A 205 8.05 -2.81 -21.30
N LEU A 206 8.77 -3.90 -21.04
CA LEU A 206 8.50 -5.22 -21.60
C LEU A 206 8.09 -6.16 -20.47
N LEU A 207 7.05 -6.94 -20.70
CA LEU A 207 6.47 -7.87 -19.74
C LEU A 207 6.59 -9.29 -20.30
N GLU A 208 7.38 -10.14 -19.63
CA GLU A 208 7.57 -11.54 -20.04
C GLU A 208 7.09 -12.47 -18.92
N LYS A 209 5.94 -13.12 -19.14
CA LYS A 209 5.37 -14.14 -18.25
C LYS A 209 6.15 -15.45 -18.41
N LYS A 210 6.50 -16.11 -17.31
CA LYS A 210 7.27 -17.37 -17.31
C LYS A 210 6.62 -18.45 -16.47
#